data_AF-A0A2N5A5D2-F1
#
_entry.id   AF-A0A2N5A5D2-F1
#
_cell.length_a   1.000
_cell.length_b   1.000
_cell.length_c   1.000
_cell.angle_alpha   90.00
_cell.angle_beta   90.00
_cell.angle_gamma   90.00
#
_symmetry.space_group_name_H-M   'P 1'
#
loop_
_entity.id
_entity.type
_entity.pdbx_description
1 polymer ?
#
loop_
_entity_poly.entity_id
_entity_poly.type
_entity_poly.pdbx_seq_one_letter_code
_entity_poly.pdbx_strand_id
1 'polypeptide(L)'
;MQQTTQIQPSFTLKTREGGVASTDERADEVVIGVGPAFDKHQHHTLIDMPHGAILKELIAGVEEEGLHARVVRILRTSDVSFMAWDAANLSGSGIGIG
;
A
#
# COMPACT_ATOMS: atom_id res chain seq x y z
N MET A 1 35.43 21.16 16.67
CA MET A 1 34.43 21.03 15.58
C MET A 1 33.32 20.14 16.11
N GLN A 2 32.21 20.73 16.58
CA GLN A 2 31.05 19.95 17.03
C GLN A 2 30.17 19.72 15.80
N GLN A 3 30.11 18.47 15.35
CA GLN A 3 29.29 18.08 14.21
C GLN A 3 27.84 18.00 14.69
N THR A 4 27.02 18.97 14.29
CA THR A 4 25.59 18.98 14.61
C THR A 4 24.91 17.88 13.79
N THR A 5 24.58 16.76 14.43
CA THR A 5 23.77 15.71 13.81
C THR A 5 22.36 16.28 13.60
N GLN A 6 22.07 16.70 12.37
CA GLN A 6 20.72 17.06 11.94
C GLN A 6 19.88 15.78 11.95
N ILE A 7 18.96 15.65 12.90
CA ILE A 7 18.00 14.54 12.93
C ILE A 7 16.99 14.82 11.83
N GLN A 8 17.12 14.10 10.70
CA GLN A 8 16.11 14.10 9.66
C GLN A 8 14.81 13.56 10.26
N PRO A 9 13.65 14.21 10.04
CA PRO A 9 12.38 13.69 10.53
C PRO A 9 12.07 12.35 9.85
N SER A 10 11.84 11.31 10.66
CA SER A 10 11.39 10.01 10.19
C SER A 10 9.88 9.91 10.36
N PHE A 11 9.17 9.60 9.27
CA PHE A 11 7.72 9.43 9.26
C PHE A 11 7.35 7.96 9.08
N THR A 12 6.32 7.52 9.79
CA THR A 12 5.72 6.19 9.63
C THR A 12 4.39 6.32 8.91
N LEU A 13 4.21 5.53 7.85
CA LEU A 13 2.95 5.49 7.12
C LEU A 13 1.89 4.80 7.97
N LYS A 14 0.68 5.39 7.98
CA LYS A 14 -0.51 4.89 8.67
C LYS A 14 -1.65 4.86 7.68
N THR A 15 -2.30 3.71 7.55
CA THR A 15 -3.54 3.60 6.78
C THR A 15 -4.68 4.30 7.52
N ARG A 16 -5.57 4.95 6.77
CA ARG A 16 -6.81 5.54 7.27
C ARG A 16 -7.95 5.07 6.37
N GLU A 17 -9.02 4.57 6.97
CA GLU A 17 -10.17 4.12 6.18
C GLU A 17 -10.85 5.31 5.49
N GLY A 18 -11.09 5.14 4.19
CA GLY A 18 -11.80 6.07 3.33
C GLY A 18 -13.19 5.56 2.95
N GLY A 19 -13.69 5.98 1.80
CA GLY A 19 -14.93 5.48 1.21
C GLY A 19 -14.76 4.15 0.47
N VAL A 20 -15.87 3.67 -0.11
CA VAL A 20 -15.87 2.48 -0.98
C VAL A 20 -14.97 2.76 -2.20
N ALA A 21 -14.02 1.86 -2.46
CA ALA A 21 -13.18 1.95 -3.66
C ALA A 21 -14.00 1.59 -4.90
N SER A 22 -13.93 2.43 -5.93
CA SER A 22 -14.48 2.14 -7.26
C SER A 22 -13.37 1.69 -8.21
N THR A 23 -13.79 1.07 -9.31
CA THR A 23 -12.95 0.92 -10.50
C THR A 23 -12.59 2.29 -11.05
N ASP A 24 -11.42 2.40 -11.66
CA ASP A 24 -10.95 3.61 -12.34
C ASP A 24 -10.45 3.25 -13.76
N GLU A 25 -10.33 4.24 -14.63
CA GLU A 25 -9.76 4.11 -15.99
C GLU A 25 -8.41 4.82 -16.14
N ARG A 26 -7.87 5.32 -15.03
CA ARG A 26 -6.55 5.94 -14.98
C ARG A 26 -5.45 4.94 -15.36
N ALA A 27 -4.86 5.11 -16.54
CA ALA A 27 -3.85 4.18 -17.05
C ALA A 27 -2.49 4.22 -16.30
N ASP A 28 -2.18 5.32 -15.62
CA ASP A 28 -0.92 5.56 -14.89
C ASP A 28 -1.03 5.24 -13.39
N GLU A 29 -1.80 4.22 -13.01
CA GLU A 29 -1.93 3.78 -11.62
C GLU A 29 -1.57 2.30 -11.39
N VAL A 30 -1.19 1.97 -10.16
CA VAL A 30 -1.10 0.58 -9.66
C VAL A 30 -1.87 0.49 -8.35
N VAL A 31 -2.81 -0.46 -8.26
CA VAL A 31 -3.60 -0.66 -7.04
C VAL A 31 -2.91 -1.66 -6.11
N ILE A 32 -2.78 -1.30 -4.84
CA ILE A 32 -2.23 -2.14 -3.78
C ILE A 32 -3.40 -2.56 -2.86
N GLY A 33 -3.83 -3.80 -2.98
CA GLY A 33 -4.92 -4.40 -2.22
C GLY A 33 -4.43 -5.05 -0.92
N VAL A 34 -4.51 -4.32 0.19
CA VAL A 34 -4.11 -4.86 1.49
C VAL A 34 -5.20 -5.72 2.13
N GLY A 35 -4.79 -6.72 2.92
CA GLY A 35 -5.71 -7.67 3.54
C GLY A 35 -6.64 -7.03 4.59
N PRO A 36 -7.71 -7.75 5.00
CA PRO A 36 -8.72 -7.20 5.90
C PRO A 36 -8.16 -6.63 7.22
N ALA A 37 -7.09 -7.25 7.74
CA ALA A 37 -6.44 -6.88 9.00
C ALA A 37 -5.22 -5.95 8.85
N PHE A 38 -4.68 -5.76 7.64
CA PHE A 38 -3.40 -5.10 7.41
C PHE A 38 -3.39 -3.64 7.89
N ASP A 39 -2.49 -3.32 8.80
CA ASP A 39 -2.34 -2.01 9.45
C ASP A 39 -3.63 -1.51 10.16
N LYS A 40 -4.50 -2.45 10.55
CA LYS A 40 -5.74 -2.18 11.30
C LYS A 40 -5.89 -3.07 12.52
N HIS A 41 -5.92 -4.38 12.29
CA HIS A 41 -6.01 -5.40 13.35
C HIS A 41 -4.67 -6.12 13.55
N GLN A 42 -3.82 -6.12 12.53
CA GLN A 42 -2.46 -6.62 12.56
C GLN A 42 -1.52 -5.53 12.04
N HIS A 43 -0.36 -5.35 12.69
CA HIS A 43 0.56 -4.26 12.39
C HIS A 43 1.95 -4.71 11.94
N HIS A 44 2.23 -6.01 12.00
CA HIS A 44 3.50 -6.59 11.57
C HIS A 44 3.27 -7.92 10.85
N THR A 45 4.23 -8.30 10.01
CA THR A 45 4.28 -9.62 9.36
C THR A 45 4.75 -10.70 10.33
N LEU A 46 4.88 -11.93 9.83
CA LEU A 46 5.36 -13.09 10.62
C LEU A 46 6.77 -12.92 11.21
N ILE A 47 7.59 -12.02 10.65
CA ILE A 47 8.96 -11.73 11.11
C ILE A 47 9.07 -10.34 11.77
N ASP A 48 7.95 -9.83 12.28
CA ASP A 48 7.86 -8.53 12.96
C ASP A 48 8.22 -7.31 12.08
N MET A 49 8.09 -7.42 10.75
CA MET A 49 8.28 -6.27 9.86
C MET A 49 7.02 -5.38 9.88
N PRO A 50 7.15 -4.07 10.17
CA PRO A 50 5.99 -3.19 10.32
C PRO A 50 5.30 -2.93 8.98
N HIS A 51 3.97 -3.08 8.96
CA HIS A 51 3.15 -2.91 7.77
C HIS A 51 3.29 -1.54 7.10
N GLY A 52 3.39 -0.47 7.89
CA GLY A 52 3.60 0.88 7.38
C GLY A 52 4.93 1.05 6.63
N ALA A 53 5.99 0.32 7.02
CA ALA A 53 7.25 0.35 6.30
C ALA A 53 7.13 -0.39 4.96
N ILE A 54 6.53 -1.59 4.95
CA ILE A 54 6.29 -2.35 3.73
C ILE A 54 5.47 -1.53 2.73
N LEU A 55 4.36 -0.95 3.19
CA LEU A 55 3.48 -0.18 2.32
C LEU A 55 4.17 1.08 1.78
N LYS A 56 5.03 1.71 2.58
CA LYS A 56 5.85 2.85 2.13
C LYS A 56 6.80 2.44 0.99
N GLU A 57 7.49 1.32 1.12
CA GLU A 57 8.42 0.85 0.07
C GLU A 57 7.69 0.42 -1.20
N LEU A 58 6.51 -0.22 -1.08
CA LEU A 58 5.68 -0.55 -2.24
C LEU A 58 5.22 0.70 -3.00
N ILE A 59 4.78 1.74 -2.27
CA ILE A 59 4.39 3.02 -2.88
C ILE A 59 5.60 3.68 -3.54
N ALA A 60 6.75 3.74 -2.85
CA ALA A 60 7.97 4.34 -3.39
C ALA A 60 8.39 3.67 -4.70
N GLY A 61 8.40 2.34 -4.77
CA GLY A 61 8.76 1.63 -6.00
C GLY A 61 7.80 1.89 -7.18
N VAL A 62 6.51 2.13 -6.92
CA VAL A 62 5.55 2.52 -7.97
C VAL A 62 5.80 3.97 -8.42
N GLU A 63 6.02 4.88 -7.46
CA GLU A 63 6.24 6.31 -7.73
C GLU A 63 7.59 6.58 -8.42
N GLU A 64 8.63 5.79 -8.12
CA GLU A 64 9.95 5.87 -8.75
C GLU A 64 9.91 5.59 -10.25
N GLU A 65 8.96 4.77 -10.71
CA GLU A 65 8.71 4.49 -12.13
C GLU A 65 7.74 5.50 -12.78
N GLY A 66 7.26 6.50 -12.03
CA GLY A 66 6.37 7.55 -12.53
C GLY A 66 4.89 7.19 -12.56
N LEU A 67 4.46 6.15 -11.82
CA LEU A 67 3.06 5.75 -11.68
C LEU A 67 2.48 6.22 -10.34
N HIS A 68 1.15 6.17 -10.22
CA HIS A 68 0.42 6.52 -9.01
C HIS A 68 0.03 5.26 -8.23
N ALA A 69 0.47 5.15 -6.99
CA ALA A 69 0.03 4.06 -6.12
C ALA A 69 -1.35 4.37 -5.49
N ARG A 70 -2.30 3.46 -5.63
CA ARG A 70 -3.60 3.55 -4.95
C ARG A 70 -3.78 2.39 -3.98
N VAL A 71 -3.86 2.68 -2.69
CA VAL A 71 -4.04 1.66 -1.65
C VAL A 71 -5.53 1.43 -1.38
N VAL A 72 -5.96 0.18 -1.43
CA VAL A 72 -7.33 -0.25 -1.08
C VAL A 72 -7.29 -1.40 -0.08
N ARG A 73 -8.34 -1.52 0.75
CA ARG A 73 -8.49 -2.65 1.67
C ARG A 73 -9.49 -3.64 1.11
N ILE A 74 -9.06 -4.89 0.89
CA ILE A 74 -9.93 -5.95 0.42
C ILE A 74 -10.61 -6.60 1.63
N LEU A 75 -11.94 -6.55 1.66
CA LEU A 75 -12.74 -7.07 2.77
C LEU A 75 -13.50 -8.36 2.44
N ARG A 76 -13.66 -8.71 1.15
CA ARG A 76 -14.45 -9.88 0.73
C ARG A 76 -13.76 -11.22 0.99
N THR A 77 -12.45 -11.22 1.19
CA THR A 77 -11.61 -12.41 1.32
C THR A 77 -10.29 -12.07 2.01
N SER A 78 -9.58 -13.08 2.51
CA SER A 78 -8.21 -12.99 3.04
C SER A 78 -7.20 -13.79 2.21
N ASP A 79 -7.63 -14.38 1.09
CA ASP A 79 -6.74 -15.09 0.17
C ASP A 79 -6.01 -14.08 -0.72
N VAL A 80 -4.67 -14.07 -0.64
CA VAL A 80 -3.81 -13.10 -1.33
C VAL A 80 -3.99 -13.11 -2.86
N SER A 81 -4.27 -14.26 -3.46
CA SER A 81 -4.45 -14.36 -4.91
C SER A 81 -5.72 -13.64 -5.35
N PHE A 82 -6.80 -13.79 -4.59
CA PHE A 82 -8.06 -13.09 -4.83
C PHE A 82 -7.99 -11.61 -4.47
N MET A 83 -7.17 -11.23 -3.48
CA MET A 83 -6.93 -9.83 -3.14
C MET A 83 -6.17 -9.10 -4.26
N ALA A 84 -5.09 -9.69 -4.78
CA ALA A 84 -4.35 -9.13 -5.91
C ALA A 84 -5.23 -9.05 -7.17
N TRP A 85 -6.09 -10.04 -7.39
CA TRP A 85 -7.04 -10.03 -8.51
C TRP A 85 -8.08 -8.91 -8.38
N ASP A 86 -8.62 -8.66 -7.18
CA ASP A 86 -9.50 -7.52 -6.95
C ASP A 86 -8.79 -6.20 -7.20
N ALA A 87 -7.55 -6.06 -6.72
CA ALA A 87 -6.74 -4.88 -6.95
C ALA A 87 -6.53 -4.63 -8.45
N ALA A 88 -6.19 -5.67 -9.21
CA ALA A 88 -5.99 -5.59 -10.66
C ALA A 88 -7.28 -5.15 -11.39
N ASN A 89 -8.44 -5.69 -11.02
CA ASN A 89 -9.72 -5.30 -11.63
C ASN A 89 -10.23 -3.91 -11.20
N LEU A 90 -9.77 -3.39 -10.06
CA LEU A 90 -10.03 -2.01 -9.66
C LEU A 90 -9.12 -1.03 -10.38
N SER A 91 -7.93 -1.46 -10.81
CA SER A 91 -6.87 -0.64 -11.39
C SER A 91 -7.14 -0.27 -12.84
N GLY A 92 -7.04 1.02 -13.18
CA GLY A 92 -7.15 1.50 -14.55
C GLY A 92 -6.03 1.03 -15.49
N SER A 93 -4.87 0.63 -14.94
CA SER A 93 -3.80 -0.03 -15.71
C SER A 93 -4.00 -1.54 -15.89
N GLY A 94 -4.96 -2.13 -15.17
CA GLY A 94 -5.14 -3.58 -15.08
C GLY A 94 -4.10 -4.30 -14.23
N ILE A 95 -3.17 -3.57 -13.59
CA ILE A 95 -2.13 -4.15 -12.72
C ILE A 95 -2.45 -3.89 -11.25
N GLY A 96 -2.36 -4.93 -10.43
CA GLY A 96 -2.59 -4.87 -8.99
C GLY A 96 -1.63 -5.75 -8.18
N ILE A 97 -1.37 -5.34 -6.95
CA ILE A 97 -0.55 -6.03 -5.94
C ILE A 97 -1.48 -6.42 -4.79
N GLY A 98 -1.32 -7.62 -4.23
CA GLY A 98 -2.07 -8.12 -3.06
C GLY A 98 -1.17 -8.46 -1.88
#